data_AF-A0A7C4CBN1-F1
#
_entry.id   AF-A0A7C4CBN1-F1
#
_cell.length_a   1.000
_cell.length_b   1.000
_cell.length_c   1.000
_cell.angle_alpha   90.00
_cell.angle_beta   90.00
_cell.angle_gamma   90.00
#
_symmetry.space_group_name_H-M   'P 1'
#
loop_
_entity.id
_entity.type
_entity.pdbx_description
1 polymer ?
#
loop_
_entity_poly.entity_id
_entity_poly.type
_entity_poly.pdbx_seq_one_letter_code
_entity_poly.pdbx_strand_id
1 'polypeptide(L)'
;MTASGWRKSPRGVETRVLDQMRQALEGVALLPAGEEHGRRSFAFTPKATILDPAQTTLFTGRLETDAGSGFPLAMVYGDQSGRKLWRMEFSRFNRAGKVWVPFVPDQTLNVSPSRRLSSSGWSQAVRVLRGRLGQFGVEHRVRRRGNRLEVSLTEALNPAQSDLLFSVGRVELWEAEWTARDSVGQGGCIAVVGGDVAQTARLRRLIATNGQIAAKTDESLPVRPELIVTAAGIRAGALVVLLVDGVAVGAAWAEADGQLRFAGLGRCSLDGTLAAVANNPVLPVEFRAVP
;
A
#
# COMPACT_ATOMS: atom_id res chain seq x y z
N MET A 1 -4.09 27.38 31.29
CA MET A 1 -5.04 26.33 31.73
C MET A 1 -5.01 25.22 30.69
N THR A 2 -5.04 23.99 31.20
CA THR A 2 -4.68 22.70 30.60
C THR A 2 -4.92 22.56 29.09
N ALA A 3 -3.84 22.22 28.37
CA ALA A 3 -3.86 21.77 26.99
C ALA A 3 -4.92 20.67 26.84
N SER A 4 -6.00 20.98 26.12
CA SER A 4 -7.01 20.00 25.74
C SER A 4 -6.41 19.07 24.70
N GLY A 5 -5.66 18.08 25.16
CA GLY A 5 -5.28 16.96 24.32
C GLY A 5 -6.54 16.29 23.77
N TRP A 6 -6.41 15.70 22.58
CA TRP A 6 -7.46 14.90 21.97
C TRP A 6 -8.02 13.90 22.99
N ARG A 7 -9.34 13.91 23.23
CA ARG A 7 -10.00 12.89 24.07
C ARG A 7 -9.83 11.48 23.49
N LYS A 8 -9.60 11.37 22.17
CA LYS A 8 -9.23 10.15 21.45
C LYS A 8 -8.28 10.51 20.31
N SER A 9 -7.09 9.90 20.28
CA SER A 9 -6.11 10.18 19.22
C SER A 9 -6.61 9.66 17.85
N PRO A 10 -6.56 10.50 16.80
CA PRO A 10 -6.92 10.09 15.45
C PRO A 10 -5.92 9.07 14.89
N ARG A 11 -6.38 8.12 14.07
CA ARG A 11 -5.50 7.09 13.45
C ARG A 11 -5.77 6.93 11.95
N GLY A 12 -4.70 6.69 11.18
CA GLY A 12 -4.79 6.32 9.77
C GLY A 12 -5.38 7.43 8.89
N VAL A 13 -6.52 7.17 8.26
CA VAL A 13 -7.22 8.14 7.41
C VAL A 13 -7.67 9.37 8.21
N GLU A 14 -8.05 9.20 9.48
CA GLU A 14 -8.41 10.32 10.36
C GLU A 14 -7.24 11.29 10.50
N THR A 15 -6.02 10.76 10.64
CA THR A 15 -4.79 11.55 10.69
C THR A 15 -4.53 12.27 9.37
N ARG A 16 -4.69 11.59 8.22
CA ARG A 16 -4.50 12.21 6.90
C ARG A 16 -5.50 13.32 6.61
N VAL A 17 -6.78 13.13 6.95
CA VAL A 17 -7.82 14.16 6.82
C VAL A 17 -7.52 15.34 7.73
N LEU A 18 -7.15 15.08 8.99
CA LEU A 18 -6.77 16.13 9.93
C LEU A 18 -5.48 16.84 9.51
N ASP A 19 -4.54 16.15 8.86
CA ASP A 19 -3.32 16.74 8.31
C ASP A 19 -3.63 17.63 7.11
N GLN A 20 -4.50 17.20 6.19
CA GLN A 20 -4.97 18.03 5.07
C GLN A 20 -5.73 19.26 5.58
N MET A 21 -6.58 19.08 6.59
CA MET A 21 -7.27 20.21 7.22
C MET A 21 -6.31 21.13 7.96
N ARG A 22 -5.31 20.56 8.66
CA ARG A 22 -4.26 21.33 9.32
C ARG A 22 -3.49 22.17 8.32
N GLN A 23 -3.08 21.59 7.19
CA GLN A 23 -2.41 22.32 6.10
C GLN A 23 -3.30 23.45 5.55
N ALA A 24 -4.60 23.18 5.35
CA ALA A 24 -5.54 24.18 4.84
C ALA A 24 -5.86 25.31 5.85
N LEU A 25 -5.68 25.05 7.14
CA LEU A 25 -5.97 25.98 8.25
C LEU A 25 -4.68 26.55 8.89
N GLU A 26 -3.51 26.21 8.37
CA GLU A 26 -2.23 26.58 8.98
C GLU A 26 -2.03 28.10 8.94
N GLY A 27 -1.88 28.69 10.13
CA GLY A 27 -1.77 30.14 10.29
C GLY A 27 -3.03 30.91 9.90
N VAL A 28 -4.20 30.26 9.91
CA VAL A 28 -5.51 30.89 9.68
C VAL A 28 -6.23 31.06 11.01
N ALA A 29 -6.74 32.27 11.27
CA ALA A 29 -7.57 32.53 12.45
C ALA A 29 -8.99 31.99 12.26
N LEU A 30 -9.42 31.12 13.17
CA LEU A 30 -10.80 30.63 13.26
C LEU A 30 -11.61 31.55 14.17
N LEU A 31 -12.60 32.23 13.61
CA LEU A 31 -13.52 33.12 14.33
C LEU A 31 -14.80 32.35 14.69
N PRO A 32 -15.22 32.29 15.96
CA PRO A 32 -16.50 31.68 16.32
C PRO A 32 -17.66 32.34 15.57
N ALA A 33 -18.48 31.53 14.89
CA ALA A 33 -19.61 32.00 14.09
C ALA A 33 -20.97 31.58 14.67
N GLY A 34 -21.01 30.58 15.56
CA GLY A 34 -22.21 30.16 16.28
C GLY A 34 -22.19 28.70 16.71
N GLU A 35 -23.16 28.30 17.52
CA GLU A 35 -23.40 26.90 17.90
C GLU A 35 -24.89 26.57 17.73
N GLU A 36 -25.20 25.53 16.96
CA GLU A 36 -26.58 25.14 16.66
C GLU A 36 -26.70 23.62 16.51
N HIS A 37 -27.75 23.01 17.07
CA HIS A 37 -28.03 21.57 16.95
C HIS A 37 -26.84 20.64 17.26
N GLY A 38 -26.01 20.99 18.26
CA GLY A 38 -24.82 20.21 18.64
C GLY A 38 -23.62 20.40 17.71
N ARG A 39 -23.61 21.45 16.88
CA ARG A 39 -22.51 21.79 15.97
C ARG A 39 -21.97 23.18 16.28
N ARG A 40 -20.64 23.32 16.37
CA ARG A 40 -19.95 24.61 16.42
C ARG A 40 -19.52 25.03 15.03
N SER A 41 -19.76 26.29 14.68
CA SER A 41 -19.36 26.86 13.41
C SER A 41 -18.28 27.90 13.62
N PHE A 42 -17.26 27.88 12.76
CA PHE A 42 -16.16 28.83 12.73
C PHE A 42 -16.06 29.43 11.33
N ALA A 43 -15.97 30.75 11.25
CA ALA A 43 -15.65 31.48 10.04
C ALA A 43 -14.13 31.66 9.95
N PHE A 44 -13.60 31.61 8.72
CA PHE A 44 -12.18 31.84 8.50
C PHE A 44 -11.90 32.30 7.07
N THR A 45 -10.70 32.86 6.85
CA THR A 45 -10.23 33.25 5.51
C THR A 45 -9.18 32.25 5.05
N PRO A 46 -9.49 31.36 4.09
CA PRO A 46 -8.55 30.34 3.65
C PRO A 46 -7.41 30.95 2.85
N LYS A 47 -6.20 30.41 3.04
CA LYS A 47 -5.09 30.61 2.11
C LYS A 47 -5.23 29.61 0.97
N ALA A 48 -6.11 29.92 0.02
CA ALA A 48 -6.42 29.02 -1.08
C ALA A 48 -5.38 29.09 -2.22
N THR A 49 -4.08 29.01 -1.90
CA THR A 49 -2.97 29.20 -2.86
C THR A 49 -3.00 28.21 -4.04
N ILE A 50 -3.67 27.06 -3.87
CA ILE A 50 -3.88 26.05 -4.92
C ILE A 50 -5.02 26.47 -5.88
N LEU A 51 -6.07 27.11 -5.36
CA LEU A 51 -7.27 27.48 -6.13
C LEU A 51 -7.15 28.87 -6.75
N ASP A 52 -6.36 29.74 -6.15
CA ASP A 52 -6.02 31.07 -6.65
C ASP A 52 -4.54 31.39 -6.34
N PRO A 53 -3.61 30.89 -7.17
CA PRO A 53 -2.19 31.12 -7.01
C PRO A 53 -1.81 32.61 -7.01
N ALA A 54 -2.63 33.46 -7.63
CA ALA A 54 -2.42 34.90 -7.73
C ALA A 54 -3.04 35.69 -6.56
N GLN A 55 -3.79 35.04 -5.65
CA GLN A 55 -4.47 35.65 -4.50
C GLN A 55 -5.34 36.87 -4.86
N THR A 56 -5.99 36.80 -6.02
CA THR A 56 -6.83 37.88 -6.57
C THR A 56 -8.26 37.86 -6.03
N THR A 57 -8.69 36.73 -5.48
CA THR A 57 -10.05 36.47 -5.00
C THR A 57 -10.07 36.31 -3.49
N LEU A 58 -10.89 37.12 -2.83
CA LEU A 58 -11.15 36.99 -1.40
C LEU A 58 -12.12 35.84 -1.16
N PHE A 59 -11.61 34.74 -0.61
CA PHE A 59 -12.42 33.59 -0.22
C PHE A 59 -12.93 33.73 1.21
N THR A 60 -14.11 33.18 1.45
CA THR A 60 -14.62 32.98 2.81
C THR A 60 -14.82 31.50 3.07
N GLY A 61 -14.37 31.07 4.25
CA GLY A 61 -14.39 29.69 4.70
C GLY A 61 -15.33 29.53 5.88
N ARG A 62 -16.03 28.40 5.92
CA ARG A 62 -16.78 27.95 7.10
C ARG A 62 -16.34 26.54 7.47
N LEU A 63 -15.96 26.37 8.73
CA LEU A 63 -15.66 25.09 9.35
C LEU A 63 -16.77 24.77 10.34
N GLU A 64 -17.42 23.63 10.18
CA GLU A 64 -18.35 23.09 11.16
C GLU A 64 -17.67 21.96 11.92
N THR A 65 -17.83 21.93 13.25
CA THR A 65 -17.35 20.86 14.11
C THR A 65 -18.47 20.36 15.03
N ASP A 66 -18.34 19.13 15.50
CA ASP A 66 -19.23 18.58 16.52
C ASP A 66 -18.93 19.22 17.89
N ALA A 67 -19.96 19.73 18.56
CA ALA A 67 -19.79 20.49 19.80
C ALA A 67 -19.28 19.61 20.97
N GLY A 68 -19.57 18.31 20.96
CA GLY A 68 -19.18 17.38 22.02
C GLY A 68 -17.77 16.81 21.86
N SER A 69 -17.37 16.50 20.62
CA SER A 69 -16.11 15.83 20.31
C SER A 69 -15.06 16.73 19.67
N GLY A 70 -15.46 17.88 19.13
CA GLY A 70 -14.59 18.82 18.42
C GLY A 70 -14.19 18.36 17.01
N PHE A 71 -14.72 17.24 16.51
CA PHE A 71 -14.36 16.74 15.18
C PHE A 71 -14.97 17.58 14.06
N PRO A 72 -14.25 17.79 12.95
CA PRO A 72 -14.77 18.50 11.79
C PRO A 72 -15.90 17.73 11.11
N LEU A 73 -17.01 18.42 10.89
CA LEU A 73 -18.24 17.95 10.22
C LEU A 73 -18.32 18.42 8.78
N ALA A 74 -17.85 19.63 8.48
CA ALA A 74 -17.80 20.14 7.12
C ALA A 74 -16.80 21.29 7.02
N MET A 75 -16.17 21.43 5.86
CA MET A 75 -15.39 22.60 5.49
C MET A 75 -15.85 23.09 4.12
N VAL A 76 -16.19 24.38 4.03
CA VAL A 76 -16.76 24.97 2.81
C VAL A 76 -15.96 26.22 2.45
N TYR A 77 -15.64 26.36 1.17
CA TYR A 77 -15.07 27.58 0.57
C TYR A 77 -16.02 28.17 -0.46
N GLY A 78 -16.25 29.47 -0.35
CA GLY A 78 -16.99 30.25 -1.34
C GLY A 78 -16.27 31.53 -1.68
N ASP A 79 -16.52 32.03 -2.89
CA ASP A 79 -16.22 33.42 -3.23
C ASP A 79 -17.20 34.37 -2.51
N GLN A 80 -16.97 35.68 -2.65
CA GLN A 80 -17.83 36.71 -2.06
C GLN A 80 -19.26 36.72 -2.64
N SER A 81 -19.51 36.03 -3.76
CA SER A 81 -20.85 35.90 -4.36
C SER A 81 -21.65 34.75 -3.73
N GLY A 82 -21.06 33.99 -2.81
CA GLY A 82 -21.68 32.82 -2.20
C GLY A 82 -21.72 31.59 -3.12
N ARG A 83 -21.05 31.63 -4.28
CA ARG A 83 -20.87 30.45 -5.11
C ARG A 83 -19.89 29.52 -4.41
N LYS A 84 -20.37 28.31 -4.12
CA LYS A 84 -19.59 27.23 -3.49
C LYS A 84 -18.56 26.75 -4.50
N LEU A 85 -17.30 27.10 -4.29
CA LEU A 85 -16.20 26.69 -5.16
C LEU A 85 -15.61 25.35 -4.72
N TRP A 86 -15.75 25.02 -3.43
CA TRP A 86 -15.31 23.74 -2.90
C TRP A 86 -16.02 23.41 -1.58
N ARG A 87 -16.45 22.15 -1.42
CA ARG A 87 -17.13 21.68 -0.22
C ARG A 87 -16.65 20.28 0.14
N MET A 88 -16.19 20.13 1.37
CA MET A 88 -15.86 18.84 1.98
C MET A 88 -16.85 18.57 3.11
N GLU A 89 -17.66 17.52 2.96
CA GLU A 89 -18.65 17.11 3.96
C GLU A 89 -18.22 15.82 4.66
N PHE A 90 -18.19 15.84 5.98
CA PHE A 90 -17.93 14.68 6.84
C PHE A 90 -19.26 14.26 7.47
N SER A 91 -19.99 13.37 6.80
CA SER A 91 -21.31 12.96 7.27
C SER A 91 -21.25 11.78 8.26
N ARG A 92 -22.07 11.89 9.31
CA ARG A 92 -22.44 10.86 10.33
C ARG A 92 -21.30 10.36 11.24
N PHE A 93 -21.01 11.15 12.28
CA PHE A 93 -20.45 10.64 13.54
C PHE A 93 -21.54 9.82 14.25
N ASN A 94 -21.72 8.55 13.88
CA ASN A 94 -22.58 7.69 14.70
C ASN A 94 -21.90 7.43 16.05
N ARG A 95 -22.69 7.03 17.07
CA ARG A 95 -22.19 6.59 18.39
C ARG A 95 -21.15 5.44 18.32
N ALA A 96 -20.87 4.88 17.14
CA ALA A 96 -19.89 3.83 16.88
C ALA A 96 -18.57 4.34 16.25
N GLY A 97 -18.39 5.65 16.05
CA GLY A 97 -17.08 6.27 15.80
C GLY A 97 -16.36 5.82 14.53
N LYS A 98 -17.07 5.61 13.41
CA LYS A 98 -16.45 5.33 12.09
C LYS A 98 -16.68 6.49 11.13
N VAL A 99 -15.60 7.15 10.73
CA VAL A 99 -15.56 8.12 9.61
C VAL A 99 -15.75 7.35 8.31
N TRP A 100 -16.71 7.77 7.46
CA TRP A 100 -16.84 7.24 6.10
C TRP A 100 -16.24 8.26 5.11
N VAL A 101 -15.01 8.01 4.68
CA VAL A 101 -14.42 8.68 3.51
C VAL A 101 -14.95 7.98 2.25
N PRO A 102 -15.48 8.71 1.26
CA PRO A 102 -15.90 8.11 0.00
C PRO A 102 -14.67 7.53 -0.70
N PHE A 103 -14.62 6.20 -0.77
CA PHE A 103 -13.67 5.49 -1.62
C PHE A 103 -14.11 5.67 -3.07
N VAL A 104 -13.37 6.48 -3.81
CA VAL A 104 -13.54 6.67 -5.25
C VAL A 104 -12.50 5.81 -5.93
N PRO A 105 -12.88 4.73 -6.64
CA PRO A 105 -11.91 3.88 -7.32
C PRO A 105 -11.42 4.53 -8.60
N ASP A 106 -10.11 4.57 -8.78
CA ASP A 106 -9.47 4.91 -10.05
C ASP A 106 -9.41 3.69 -10.99
N GLN A 107 -9.29 2.49 -10.42
CA GLN A 107 -9.28 1.24 -11.16
C GLN A 107 -10.19 0.22 -10.50
N THR A 108 -10.94 -0.53 -11.30
CA THR A 108 -11.67 -1.72 -10.84
C THR A 108 -11.31 -2.91 -11.72
N LEU A 109 -10.80 -3.97 -11.10
CA LEU A 109 -10.39 -5.19 -11.74
C LEU A 109 -11.39 -6.30 -11.39
N ASN A 110 -11.90 -6.99 -12.39
CA ASN A 110 -12.61 -8.24 -12.21
C ASN A 110 -11.61 -9.38 -12.39
N VAL A 111 -11.36 -10.16 -11.35
CA VAL A 111 -10.41 -11.28 -11.40
C VAL A 111 -11.08 -12.61 -11.04
N SER A 112 -10.79 -13.64 -11.84
CA SER A 112 -11.32 -14.98 -11.65
C SER A 112 -10.21 -15.96 -11.26
N PRO A 113 -10.47 -16.93 -10.37
CA PRO A 113 -9.46 -17.91 -10.01
C PRO A 113 -9.21 -18.86 -11.18
N SER A 114 -7.97 -19.30 -11.37
CA SER A 114 -7.58 -20.23 -12.44
C SER A 114 -8.19 -21.62 -12.29
N ARG A 115 -8.63 -21.98 -11.08
CA ARG A 115 -9.41 -23.19 -10.80
C ARG A 115 -10.48 -22.92 -9.74
N ARG A 116 -11.48 -23.79 -9.67
CA ARG A 116 -12.58 -23.67 -8.69
C ARG A 116 -12.05 -23.65 -7.26
N LEU A 117 -12.53 -22.69 -6.46
CA LEU A 117 -12.20 -22.56 -5.05
C LEU A 117 -13.34 -23.05 -4.15
N SER A 118 -12.96 -23.69 -3.04
CA SER A 118 -13.85 -23.94 -1.92
C SER A 118 -14.19 -22.63 -1.18
N SER A 119 -15.20 -22.66 -0.30
CA SER A 119 -15.54 -21.50 0.53
C SER A 119 -14.38 -21.02 1.40
N SER A 120 -13.58 -21.93 1.96
CA SER A 120 -12.37 -21.57 2.72
C SER A 120 -11.29 -20.98 1.80
N GLY A 121 -11.12 -21.51 0.59
CA GLY A 121 -10.20 -20.97 -0.42
C GLY A 121 -10.55 -19.52 -0.82
N TRP A 122 -11.85 -19.21 -0.95
CA TRP A 122 -12.30 -17.83 -1.18
C TRP A 122 -11.93 -16.89 -0.03
N SER A 123 -12.23 -17.30 1.22
CA SER A 123 -11.89 -16.49 2.39
C SER A 123 -10.38 -16.27 2.53
N GLN A 124 -9.59 -17.30 2.25
CA GLN A 124 -8.13 -17.21 2.22
C GLN A 124 -7.66 -16.24 1.13
N ALA A 125 -8.16 -16.37 -0.10
CA ALA A 125 -7.77 -15.50 -1.22
C ALA A 125 -8.07 -14.02 -0.91
N VAL A 126 -9.26 -13.71 -0.39
CA VAL A 126 -9.63 -12.34 -0.01
C VAL A 126 -8.72 -11.80 1.08
N ARG A 127 -8.41 -12.61 2.11
CA ARG A 127 -7.50 -12.20 3.20
C ARG A 127 -6.10 -11.90 2.68
N VAL A 128 -5.54 -12.78 1.85
CA VAL A 128 -4.21 -12.64 1.28
C VAL A 128 -4.13 -11.42 0.35
N LEU A 129 -5.09 -11.24 -0.57
CA LEU A 129 -5.10 -10.09 -1.47
C LEU A 129 -5.21 -8.76 -0.71
N ARG A 130 -6.03 -8.68 0.33
CA ARG A 130 -6.11 -7.49 1.19
C ARG A 130 -4.79 -7.21 1.90
N GLY A 131 -4.12 -8.27 2.40
CA GLY A 131 -2.80 -8.14 3.01
C GLY A 131 -1.76 -7.62 2.04
N ARG A 132 -1.67 -8.21 0.84
CA ARG A 132 -0.75 -7.77 -0.22
C ARG A 132 -1.01 -6.32 -0.64
N LEU A 133 -2.24 -5.97 -0.99
CA LEU A 133 -2.59 -4.60 -1.43
C LEU A 133 -2.39 -3.57 -0.32
N GLY A 134 -2.72 -3.91 0.93
CA GLY A 134 -2.52 -3.04 2.08
C GLY A 134 -1.04 -2.78 2.36
N GLN A 135 -0.19 -3.81 2.21
CA GLN A 135 1.25 -3.66 2.38
C GLN A 135 1.92 -2.94 1.21
N PHE A 136 1.41 -3.12 -0.01
CA PHE A 136 1.84 -2.33 -1.17
C PHE A 136 1.53 -0.84 -1.00
N GLY A 137 0.61 -0.48 -0.09
CA GLY A 137 0.29 0.91 0.25
C GLY A 137 -0.94 1.48 -0.48
N VAL A 138 -1.64 0.67 -1.27
CA VAL A 138 -2.81 1.10 -2.04
C VAL A 138 -4.10 0.86 -1.27
N GLU A 139 -4.94 1.88 -1.18
CA GLU A 139 -6.29 1.73 -0.66
C GLU A 139 -7.14 0.88 -1.60
N HIS A 140 -7.84 -0.10 -1.04
CA HIS A 140 -8.50 -1.11 -1.84
C HIS A 140 -9.81 -1.59 -1.23
N ARG A 141 -10.71 -2.09 -2.08
CA ARG A 141 -11.90 -2.84 -1.72
C ARG A 141 -11.95 -4.13 -2.51
N VAL A 142 -11.93 -5.26 -1.80
CA VAL A 142 -12.08 -6.59 -2.39
C VAL A 142 -13.44 -7.15 -2.03
N ARG A 143 -14.26 -7.43 -3.05
CA ARG A 143 -15.60 -8.02 -2.93
C ARG A 143 -15.70 -9.27 -3.78
N ARG A 144 -16.35 -10.30 -3.25
CA ARG A 144 -16.70 -11.48 -4.04
C ARG A 144 -18.01 -11.23 -4.78
N ARG A 145 -18.02 -11.51 -6.08
CA ARG A 145 -19.21 -11.44 -6.96
C ARG A 145 -19.34 -12.79 -7.67
N GLY A 146 -20.17 -13.68 -7.13
CA GLY A 146 -20.31 -15.04 -7.66
C GLY A 146 -19.00 -15.84 -7.62
N ASN A 147 -18.45 -16.15 -8.80
CA ASN A 147 -17.21 -16.89 -9.00
C ASN A 147 -15.98 -16.01 -9.30
N ARG A 148 -16.08 -14.69 -9.12
CA ARG A 148 -14.99 -13.72 -9.32
C ARG A 148 -14.83 -12.79 -8.12
N LEU A 149 -13.68 -12.09 -8.06
CA LEU A 149 -13.47 -10.94 -7.19
C LEU A 149 -13.54 -9.66 -8.01
N GLU A 150 -14.26 -8.69 -7.47
CA GLU A 150 -14.20 -7.29 -7.84
C GLU A 150 -13.19 -6.63 -6.90
N VAL A 151 -12.08 -6.16 -7.45
CA VAL A 151 -11.00 -5.48 -6.74
C VAL A 151 -10.96 -4.04 -7.21
N SER A 152 -11.45 -3.13 -6.37
CA SER A 152 -11.40 -1.71 -6.63
C SER A 152 -10.20 -1.10 -5.89
N LEU A 153 -9.49 -0.19 -6.55
CA LEU A 153 -8.24 0.42 -6.09
C LEU A 153 -8.31 1.94 -6.27
N THR A 154 -7.69 2.69 -5.37
CA THR A 154 -7.55 4.17 -5.51
C THR A 154 -6.43 4.59 -6.43
N GLU A 155 -5.62 3.65 -6.90
CA GLU A 155 -4.49 3.89 -7.81
C GLU A 155 -4.46 2.79 -8.86
N ALA A 156 -4.11 3.15 -10.09
CA ALA A 156 -3.98 2.18 -11.18
C ALA A 156 -2.69 1.38 -11.05
N LEU A 157 -2.80 0.06 -11.00
CA LEU A 157 -1.65 -0.83 -11.04
C LEU A 157 -1.17 -0.99 -12.49
N ASN A 158 0.16 -1.02 -12.67
CA ASN A 158 0.71 -1.44 -13.94
C ASN A 158 0.52 -2.97 -14.15
N PRO A 159 0.64 -3.49 -15.39
CA PRO A 159 0.41 -4.90 -15.68
C PRO A 159 1.30 -5.85 -14.86
N ALA A 160 2.59 -5.54 -14.73
CA ALA A 160 3.53 -6.39 -14.01
C ALA A 160 3.24 -6.45 -12.49
N GLN A 161 2.81 -5.34 -11.89
CA GLN A 161 2.36 -5.27 -10.50
C GLN A 161 1.09 -6.11 -10.31
N SER A 162 0.14 -5.99 -11.24
CA SER A 162 -1.11 -6.75 -11.21
C SER A 162 -0.81 -8.25 -11.28
N ASP A 163 -0.06 -8.68 -12.29
CA ASP A 163 0.31 -10.09 -12.48
C ASP A 163 0.95 -10.68 -11.21
N LEU A 164 1.89 -9.95 -10.61
CA LEU A 164 2.58 -10.41 -9.41
C LEU A 164 1.65 -10.43 -8.17
N LEU A 165 0.82 -9.41 -7.95
CA LEU A 165 -0.10 -9.35 -6.81
C LEU A 165 -1.16 -10.46 -6.84
N PHE A 166 -1.65 -10.79 -8.05
CA PHE A 166 -2.70 -11.81 -8.27
C PHE A 166 -2.14 -13.22 -8.57
N SER A 167 -0.82 -13.37 -8.72
CA SER A 167 -0.13 -14.65 -8.81
C SER A 167 -0.27 -15.50 -7.53
N VAL A 168 0.04 -16.79 -7.62
CA VAL A 168 0.16 -17.64 -6.41
C VAL A 168 1.13 -17.00 -5.41
N GLY A 169 2.26 -16.47 -5.91
CA GLY A 169 3.20 -15.66 -5.16
C GLY A 169 3.94 -16.47 -4.10
N ARG A 170 4.34 -17.70 -4.44
CA ARG A 170 5.22 -18.52 -3.62
C ARG A 170 6.63 -17.93 -3.68
N VAL A 171 7.07 -17.37 -2.56
CA VAL A 171 8.40 -16.81 -2.40
C VAL A 171 9.26 -17.78 -1.61
N GLU A 172 10.45 -18.05 -2.13
CA GLU A 172 11.42 -18.95 -1.52
C GLU A 172 12.81 -18.29 -1.51
N LEU A 173 13.52 -18.43 -0.40
CA LEU A 173 14.93 -18.09 -0.28
C LEU A 173 15.75 -19.36 -0.28
N TRP A 174 16.68 -19.49 -1.21
CA TRP A 174 17.53 -20.67 -1.34
C TRP A 174 18.99 -20.28 -1.23
N GLU A 175 19.72 -20.96 -0.36
CA GLU A 175 21.18 -20.95 -0.37
C GLU A 175 21.67 -21.64 -1.64
N ALA A 176 22.63 -21.03 -2.33
CA ALA A 176 23.06 -21.47 -3.66
C ALA A 176 24.57 -21.27 -3.87
N GLU A 177 25.06 -21.80 -4.98
CA GLU A 177 26.41 -21.58 -5.48
C GLU A 177 26.35 -21.30 -6.98
N TRP A 178 27.16 -20.35 -7.46
CA TRP A 178 27.29 -20.12 -8.90
C TRP A 178 27.87 -21.34 -9.60
N THR A 179 27.33 -21.70 -10.76
CA THR A 179 27.83 -22.79 -11.60
C THR A 179 28.06 -22.30 -13.01
N ALA A 180 28.97 -22.96 -13.72
CA ALA A 180 29.10 -22.77 -15.16
C ALA A 180 27.77 -23.14 -15.85
N ARG A 181 27.43 -22.42 -16.93
CA ARG A 181 26.23 -22.67 -17.74
C ARG A 181 26.19 -24.10 -18.30
N ASP A 182 27.33 -24.71 -18.55
CA ASP A 182 27.42 -26.03 -19.17
C ASP A 182 27.19 -27.19 -18.19
N SER A 183 27.07 -26.90 -16.89
CA SER A 183 26.88 -27.91 -15.82
C SER A 183 25.42 -28.35 -15.61
N VAL A 184 24.50 -27.93 -16.48
CA VAL A 184 23.04 -28.12 -16.32
C VAL A 184 22.57 -29.59 -16.34
N GLY A 185 23.45 -30.53 -16.70
CA GLY A 185 23.14 -31.97 -16.70
C GLY A 185 23.34 -32.72 -15.38
N GLN A 186 23.90 -32.12 -14.32
CA GLN A 186 24.26 -32.84 -13.08
C GLN A 186 23.20 -32.75 -11.98
N GLY A 187 22.01 -33.31 -12.21
CA GLY A 187 21.08 -33.80 -11.17
C GLY A 187 20.72 -32.88 -9.98
N GLY A 188 20.80 -31.56 -10.13
CA GLY A 188 20.49 -30.58 -9.08
C GLY A 188 19.40 -29.60 -9.50
N CYS A 189 18.75 -28.94 -8.52
CA CYS A 189 17.81 -27.87 -8.81
C CYS A 189 18.62 -26.62 -9.22
N ILE A 190 18.45 -26.19 -10.47
CA ILE A 190 19.23 -25.10 -11.07
C ILE A 190 18.30 -23.91 -11.31
N ALA A 191 18.75 -22.74 -10.89
CA ALA A 191 18.10 -21.47 -11.11
C ALA A 191 18.91 -20.61 -12.08
N VAL A 192 18.23 -19.97 -13.03
CA VAL A 192 18.82 -18.98 -13.92
C VAL A 192 18.48 -17.59 -13.39
N VAL A 193 19.51 -16.83 -13.01
CA VAL A 193 19.37 -15.51 -12.36
C VAL A 193 19.83 -14.42 -13.32
N GLY A 194 18.98 -13.42 -13.55
CA GLY A 194 19.32 -12.20 -14.30
C GLY A 194 18.62 -12.05 -15.66
N GLY A 195 18.65 -10.82 -16.18
CA GLY A 195 18.19 -10.44 -17.52
C GLY A 195 19.25 -10.70 -18.60
N ASP A 196 19.85 -9.64 -19.14
CA ASP A 196 20.75 -9.72 -20.31
C ASP A 196 22.02 -10.58 -20.09
N VAL A 197 22.48 -10.74 -18.85
CA VAL A 197 23.61 -11.62 -18.49
C VAL A 197 23.14 -12.68 -17.49
N ALA A 198 22.37 -13.65 -18.00
CA ALA A 198 21.85 -14.75 -17.19
C ALA A 198 22.99 -15.63 -16.62
N GLN A 199 23.08 -15.72 -15.30
CA GLN A 199 23.98 -16.61 -14.58
C GLN A 199 23.22 -17.82 -14.05
N THR A 200 23.93 -18.93 -13.82
CA THR A 200 23.33 -20.18 -13.38
C THR A 200 23.77 -20.47 -11.95
N ALA A 201 22.80 -20.72 -11.07
CA ALA A 201 23.05 -21.02 -9.66
C ALA A 201 22.45 -22.39 -9.32
N ARG A 202 23.21 -23.23 -8.61
CA ARG A 202 22.74 -24.49 -8.07
C ARG A 202 22.16 -24.25 -6.69
N LEU A 203 20.87 -24.54 -6.52
CA LEU A 203 20.18 -24.43 -5.25
C LEU A 203 20.60 -25.59 -4.34
N ARG A 204 21.00 -25.27 -3.11
CA ARG A 204 21.52 -26.23 -2.12
C ARG A 204 20.52 -26.49 -1.02
N ARG A 205 20.01 -25.43 -0.40
CA ARG A 205 19.18 -25.52 0.81
C ARG A 205 18.11 -24.44 0.81
N LEU A 206 16.86 -24.84 1.02
CA LEU A 206 15.77 -23.91 1.27
C LEU A 206 15.97 -23.28 2.65
N ILE A 207 16.05 -21.96 2.69
CA ILE A 207 16.22 -21.17 3.92
C ILE A 207 14.85 -20.82 4.49
N ALA A 208 13.98 -20.23 3.67
CA ALA A 208 12.71 -19.69 4.12
C ALA A 208 11.68 -19.61 2.99
N THR A 209 10.40 -19.56 3.38
CA THR A 209 9.24 -19.37 2.51
C THR A 209 8.36 -18.21 3.00
N ASN A 210 7.28 -17.88 2.29
CA ASN A 210 6.32 -16.87 2.72
C ASN A 210 5.94 -17.01 4.21
N GLY A 211 5.90 -15.90 4.94
CA GLY A 211 5.57 -15.85 6.38
C GLY A 211 6.74 -16.17 7.31
N GLN A 212 7.84 -16.76 6.80
CA GLN A 212 9.13 -16.84 7.49
C GLN A 212 10.08 -15.70 7.06
N ILE A 213 9.72 -15.01 5.99
CA ILE A 213 10.45 -13.91 5.38
C ILE A 213 9.85 -12.59 5.87
N ALA A 214 10.72 -11.66 6.25
CA ALA A 214 10.39 -10.25 6.38
C ALA A 214 11.05 -9.48 5.24
N ALA A 215 10.26 -8.76 4.44
CA ALA A 215 10.74 -7.99 3.31
C ALA A 215 10.27 -6.54 3.36
N LYS A 216 11.13 -5.59 2.98
CA LYS A 216 10.79 -4.18 2.88
C LYS A 216 11.58 -3.51 1.76
N THR A 217 11.06 -2.40 1.27
CA THR A 217 11.79 -1.50 0.39
C THR A 217 12.68 -0.58 1.22
N ASP A 218 13.94 -0.43 0.82
CA ASP A 218 14.76 0.68 1.29
C ASP A 218 14.36 1.95 0.52
N GLU A 219 13.84 2.94 1.23
CA GLU A 219 13.44 4.24 0.67
C GLU A 219 14.43 5.35 1.04
N SER A 220 15.59 4.99 1.62
CA SER A 220 16.62 5.97 1.98
C SER A 220 17.21 6.64 0.73
N LEU A 221 17.47 7.95 0.83
CA LEU A 221 18.08 8.73 -0.25
C LEU A 221 19.58 8.43 -0.33
N PRO A 222 20.18 8.26 -1.54
CA PRO A 222 19.59 8.43 -2.88
C PRO A 222 18.82 7.18 -3.37
N VAL A 223 17.65 7.42 -3.99
CA VAL A 223 16.64 6.41 -4.40
C VAL A 223 17.19 5.41 -5.43
N ARG A 224 17.86 4.37 -4.96
CA ARG A 224 17.90 3.08 -5.65
C ARG A 224 17.05 2.14 -4.82
N PRO A 225 15.78 1.91 -5.20
CA PRO A 225 14.93 1.02 -4.42
C PRO A 225 15.59 -0.35 -4.40
N GLU A 226 15.85 -0.83 -3.19
CA GLU A 226 16.38 -2.16 -2.92
C GLU A 226 15.34 -2.93 -2.14
N LEU A 227 15.19 -4.21 -2.48
CA LEU A 227 14.44 -5.12 -1.64
C LEU A 227 15.38 -5.64 -0.55
N ILE A 228 15.12 -5.22 0.69
CA ILE A 228 15.76 -5.78 1.88
C ILE A 228 14.94 -6.97 2.34
N VAL A 229 15.59 -8.12 2.48
CA VAL A 229 14.97 -9.36 2.94
C VAL A 229 15.73 -9.92 4.14
N THR A 230 14.98 -10.36 5.14
CA THR A 230 15.50 -11.09 6.30
C THR A 230 14.71 -12.36 6.55
N ALA A 231 15.41 -13.38 7.05
CA ALA A 231 14.83 -14.63 7.50
C ALA A 231 15.78 -15.32 8.50
N ALA A 232 15.23 -16.18 9.35
CA ALA A 232 16.05 -16.99 10.26
C ALA A 232 16.90 -18.00 9.46
N GLY A 233 18.16 -18.20 9.86
CA GLY A 233 19.04 -19.21 9.27
C GLY A 233 19.77 -18.79 7.98
N ILE A 234 19.74 -17.50 7.64
CA ILE A 234 20.65 -16.89 6.66
C ILE A 234 22.05 -16.83 7.30
N ARG A 235 23.06 -17.34 6.59
CA ARG A 235 24.45 -17.32 7.03
C ARG A 235 25.18 -16.17 6.33
N ALA A 236 25.94 -15.36 7.09
CA ALA A 236 26.75 -14.30 6.52
C ALA A 236 27.69 -14.84 5.42
N GLY A 237 27.79 -14.11 4.31
CA GLY A 237 28.62 -14.50 3.16
C GLY A 237 28.05 -15.65 2.31
N ALA A 238 26.85 -16.18 2.60
CA ALA A 238 26.20 -17.15 1.72
C ALA A 238 25.57 -16.45 0.51
N LEU A 239 25.68 -17.06 -0.67
CA LEU A 239 24.89 -16.65 -1.83
C LEU A 239 23.46 -17.17 -1.67
N VAL A 240 22.49 -16.28 -1.78
CA VAL A 240 21.07 -16.61 -1.68
C VAL A 240 20.34 -16.17 -2.94
N VAL A 241 19.57 -17.08 -3.51
CA VAL A 241 18.69 -16.83 -4.66
C VAL A 241 17.25 -16.66 -4.15
N LEU A 242 16.59 -15.62 -4.64
CA LEU A 242 15.18 -15.34 -4.41
C LEU A 242 14.37 -15.91 -5.57
N LEU A 243 13.45 -16.83 -5.26
CA LEU A 243 12.53 -17.43 -6.22
C LEU A 243 11.11 -16.94 -5.97
N VAL A 244 10.36 -16.69 -7.04
CA VAL A 244 8.93 -16.38 -7.03
C VAL A 244 8.24 -17.31 -8.00
N ASP A 245 7.30 -18.11 -7.50
CA ASP A 245 6.58 -19.14 -8.26
C ASP A 245 7.52 -20.05 -9.08
N GLY A 246 8.70 -20.36 -8.51
CA GLY A 246 9.73 -21.22 -9.10
C GLY A 246 10.69 -20.50 -10.07
N VAL A 247 10.49 -19.21 -10.34
CA VAL A 247 11.36 -18.41 -11.20
C VAL A 247 12.32 -17.60 -10.33
N ALA A 248 13.62 -17.65 -10.63
CA ALA A 248 14.57 -16.82 -9.91
C ALA A 248 14.48 -15.37 -10.38
N VAL A 249 14.21 -14.48 -9.42
CA VAL A 249 14.04 -13.04 -9.68
C VAL A 249 15.29 -12.24 -9.31
N GLY A 250 16.14 -12.77 -8.44
CA GLY A 250 17.40 -12.15 -8.06
C GLY A 250 18.28 -13.05 -7.20
N ALA A 251 19.53 -12.63 -7.01
CA ALA A 251 20.46 -13.23 -6.07
C ALA A 251 21.21 -12.14 -5.31
N ALA A 252 21.54 -12.42 -4.06
CA ALA A 252 22.30 -11.52 -3.19
C ALA A 252 23.22 -12.33 -2.30
N TRP A 253 24.36 -11.73 -1.93
CA TRP A 253 25.20 -12.25 -0.87
C TRP A 253 24.68 -11.76 0.47
N ALA A 254 24.57 -12.65 1.45
CA ALA A 254 24.15 -12.30 2.80
C ALA A 254 25.20 -11.40 3.47
N GLU A 255 24.75 -10.27 3.99
CA GLU A 255 25.57 -9.35 4.77
C GLU A 255 25.93 -9.94 6.14
N ALA A 256 26.84 -9.29 6.86
CA ALA A 256 27.33 -9.74 8.16
C ALA A 256 26.21 -9.82 9.22
N ASP A 257 25.17 -9.00 9.08
CA ASP A 257 23.99 -8.98 9.95
C ASP A 257 22.88 -9.95 9.48
N GLY A 258 23.13 -10.73 8.43
CA GLY A 258 22.18 -11.69 7.86
C GLY A 258 21.11 -11.07 6.96
N GLN A 259 21.23 -9.78 6.61
CA GLN A 259 20.35 -9.15 5.62
C GLN A 259 20.75 -9.54 4.19
N LEU A 260 19.76 -9.56 3.31
CA LEU A 260 19.93 -9.69 1.88
C LEU A 260 19.43 -8.42 1.21
N ARG A 261 20.29 -7.76 0.43
CA ARG A 261 19.92 -6.62 -0.40
C ARG A 261 19.88 -7.02 -1.86
N PHE A 262 18.69 -7.03 -2.43
CA PHE A 262 18.51 -7.27 -3.85
C PHE A 262 18.35 -5.94 -4.57
N ALA A 263 19.34 -5.60 -5.39
CA ALA A 263 19.31 -4.43 -6.26
C ALA A 263 18.99 -4.86 -7.70
N GLY A 264 18.30 -4.00 -8.44
CA GLY A 264 18.13 -4.18 -9.89
C GLY A 264 17.40 -5.46 -10.27
N LEU A 265 16.40 -5.87 -9.47
CA LEU A 265 15.49 -6.96 -9.80
C LEU A 265 14.80 -6.62 -11.13
N GLY A 266 15.32 -7.17 -12.23
CA GLY A 266 15.13 -6.70 -13.60
C GLY A 266 13.67 -6.73 -14.09
N ARG A 267 12.92 -5.68 -13.73
CA ARG A 267 11.69 -5.11 -14.30
C ARG A 267 11.36 -3.92 -13.39
N CYS A 268 11.47 -2.69 -13.90
CA CYS A 268 11.36 -1.45 -13.13
C CYS A 268 10.22 -1.47 -12.09
N SER A 269 10.55 -1.10 -10.84
CA SER A 269 9.66 -0.75 -9.72
C SER A 269 8.67 -1.81 -9.20
N LEU A 270 9.12 -3.06 -9.02
CA LEU A 270 8.31 -4.13 -8.38
C LEU A 270 8.70 -4.43 -6.93
N ASP A 271 9.71 -3.78 -6.35
CA ASP A 271 10.25 -4.15 -5.04
C ASP A 271 9.18 -4.06 -3.93
N GLY A 272 8.34 -3.01 -3.94
CA GLY A 272 7.21 -2.89 -3.02
C GLY A 272 6.15 -3.99 -3.22
N THR A 273 5.92 -4.39 -4.47
CA THR A 273 5.00 -5.48 -4.80
C THR A 273 5.55 -6.83 -4.34
N LEU A 274 6.84 -7.06 -4.56
CA LEU A 274 7.53 -8.28 -4.16
C LEU A 274 7.63 -8.40 -2.64
N ALA A 275 7.90 -7.28 -1.95
CA ALA A 275 7.82 -7.22 -0.49
C ALA A 275 6.40 -7.59 -0.02
N ALA A 276 5.35 -7.01 -0.60
CA ALA A 276 3.98 -7.35 -0.27
C ALA A 276 3.66 -8.84 -0.48
N VAL A 277 4.15 -9.44 -1.57
CA VAL A 277 3.96 -10.88 -1.84
C VAL A 277 4.73 -11.74 -0.85
N ALA A 278 6.00 -11.44 -0.54
CA ALA A 278 6.85 -12.23 0.34
C ALA A 278 6.36 -12.29 1.80
N ASN A 279 5.85 -11.17 2.31
CA ASN A 279 5.36 -11.04 3.68
C ASN A 279 3.97 -11.64 3.91
N ASN A 280 3.23 -11.94 2.84
CA ASN A 280 1.89 -12.50 2.93
C ASN A 280 1.89 -13.99 2.57
N PRO A 281 0.94 -14.79 3.12
CA PRO A 281 0.78 -16.18 2.70
C PRO A 281 0.50 -16.29 1.19
N VAL A 282 0.76 -17.47 0.63
CA VAL A 282 0.44 -17.75 -0.77
C VAL A 282 -1.07 -17.69 -1.05
N LEU A 283 -1.43 -17.29 -2.26
CA LEU A 283 -2.79 -17.48 -2.73
C LEU A 283 -3.06 -18.98 -2.94
N PRO A 284 -4.30 -19.44 -2.73
CA PRO A 284 -4.64 -20.85 -2.99
C PRO A 284 -4.52 -21.20 -4.48
N VAL A 285 -4.66 -20.19 -5.35
CA VAL A 285 -4.63 -20.25 -6.82
C VAL A 285 -4.26 -18.88 -7.38
N GLU A 286 -3.78 -18.87 -8.61
CA GLU A 286 -3.65 -17.65 -9.42
C GLU A 286 -5.03 -17.06 -9.72
N PHE A 287 -5.12 -15.73 -9.73
CA PHE A 287 -6.30 -14.98 -10.19
C PHE A 287 -5.94 -14.19 -11.45
N ARG A 288 -6.79 -14.28 -12.47
CA ARG A 288 -6.58 -13.60 -13.77
C ARG A 288 -7.65 -12.57 -14.02
N ALA A 289 -7.26 -11.44 -14.61
CA ALA A 289 -8.21 -10.45 -15.09
C ALA A 289 -9.18 -11.08 -16.10
N VAL A 290 -10.46 -10.78 -15.96
CA VAL A 290 -11.52 -11.16 -16.89
C VAL A 290 -12.24 -9.89 -17.37
N PRO A 291 -12.67 -9.86 -18.64
CA PRO A 291 -13.49 -8.78 -19.18
C PRO A 291 -14.77 -8.52 -18.37
#